data_AF-A0A640SWR4-F1
#
_entry.id   AF-A0A640SWR4-F1
#
_cell.length_a   1.000
_cell.length_b   1.000
_cell.length_c   1.000
_cell.angle_alpha   90.00
_cell.angle_beta   90.00
_cell.angle_gamma   90.00
#
_symmetry.space_group_name_H-M   'P 1'
#
loop_
_entity.id
_entity.type
_entity.pdbx_description
1 polymer ?
#
loop_
_entity_poly.entity_id
_entity_poly.type
_entity_poly.pdbx_seq_one_letter_code
_entity_poly.pdbx_strand_id
1 'polypeptide(L)'
;MELVRYRPRATTALAVAIYVNFFSHHWLPDLRWPLAALLIAVTGGTSVRFSVGKARYRMPLALSFALIGFFLWLAENIATYLGAWRYPHQLHGWQPVALEKFGSWALLISVTFVIVAATRGERSPG
;
A
#
# COMPACT_ATOMS: atom_id res chain seq x y z
N MET A 1 15.82 -5.27 -9.51
CA MET A 1 14.49 -5.65 -8.98
C MET A 1 13.66 -6.06 -10.18
N GLU A 2 13.10 -7.25 -10.18
CA GLU A 2 12.40 -7.81 -11.35
C GLU A 2 10.97 -8.21 -10.96
N LEU A 3 10.00 -7.84 -11.79
CA LEU A 3 8.59 -8.16 -11.56
C LEU A 3 8.18 -9.37 -12.40
N VAL A 4 7.74 -10.43 -11.74
CA VAL A 4 7.28 -11.66 -12.40
C VAL A 4 5.77 -11.62 -12.57
N ARG A 5 5.28 -11.82 -13.81
CA ARG A 5 3.85 -11.85 -14.17
C ARG A 5 3.06 -10.59 -13.81
N TYR A 6 3.70 -9.43 -13.86
CA TYR A 6 3.03 -8.16 -13.61
C TYR A 6 2.00 -7.85 -14.72
N ARG A 7 0.78 -7.46 -14.32
CA ARG A 7 -0.32 -7.11 -15.23
C ARG A 7 -0.51 -5.59 -15.23
N PRO A 8 0.33 -4.81 -15.94
CA PRO A 8 0.41 -3.35 -15.79
C PRO A 8 -0.94 -2.66 -15.99
N ARG A 9 -1.71 -3.01 -17.03
CA ARG A 9 -3.01 -2.38 -17.30
C ARG A 9 -4.02 -2.59 -16.17
N ALA A 10 -4.09 -3.80 -15.60
CA ALA A 10 -5.02 -4.12 -14.52
C ALA A 10 -4.61 -3.44 -13.21
N THR A 11 -3.31 -3.43 -12.90
CA THR A 11 -2.80 -2.77 -11.69
C THR A 11 -2.93 -1.24 -11.80
N THR A 12 -2.75 -0.65 -12.99
CA THR A 12 -3.00 0.77 -13.24
C THR A 12 -4.47 1.14 -13.09
N ALA A 13 -5.39 0.38 -13.70
CA ALA A 13 -6.83 0.62 -13.54
C ALA A 13 -7.25 0.57 -12.06
N LEU A 14 -6.74 -0.41 -11.32
CA LEU A 14 -6.99 -0.52 -9.89
C LEU A 14 -6.41 0.67 -9.09
N ALA A 15 -5.18 1.10 -9.37
CA ALA A 15 -4.59 2.25 -8.71
C ALA A 15 -5.40 3.53 -8.96
N VAL A 16 -5.91 3.73 -10.17
CA VAL A 16 -6.83 4.85 -10.48
C VAL A 16 -8.12 4.72 -9.68
N ALA A 17 -8.73 3.54 -9.60
CA ALA A 17 -9.93 3.33 -8.80
C ALA A 17 -9.71 3.60 -7.30
N ILE A 18 -8.57 3.17 -6.76
CA ILE A 18 -8.14 3.46 -5.39
C ILE A 18 -7.99 4.98 -5.18
N TYR A 19 -7.30 5.66 -6.09
CA TYR A 19 -7.09 7.10 -6.02
C TYR A 19 -8.42 7.88 -6.05
N VAL A 20 -9.30 7.53 -6.98
CA VAL A 20 -10.63 8.13 -7.07
C VAL A 20 -11.42 7.88 -5.79
N ASN A 21 -11.42 6.65 -5.25
CA ASN A 21 -12.14 6.35 -4.02
C ASN A 21 -11.61 7.16 -2.83
N PHE A 22 -10.29 7.33 -2.69
CA PHE A 22 -9.73 8.20 -1.65
C PHE A 22 -10.21 9.64 -1.76
N PHE A 23 -10.34 10.18 -2.96
CA PHE A 23 -10.81 11.55 -3.14
C PHE A 23 -12.33 11.65 -2.95
N SER A 24 -13.07 10.64 -3.41
CA SER A 24 -14.51 10.65 -3.43
C SER A 24 -15.17 10.08 -2.18
N HIS A 25 -14.44 9.47 -1.24
CA HIS A 25 -15.02 8.87 -0.02
C HIS A 25 -15.79 9.88 0.84
N HIS A 26 -15.57 11.17 0.63
CA HIS A 26 -16.34 12.22 1.30
C HIS A 26 -17.81 12.27 0.82
N TRP A 27 -18.08 11.79 -0.40
CA TRP A 27 -19.41 11.78 -1.03
C TRP A 27 -19.93 10.37 -1.38
N LEU A 28 -19.03 9.39 -1.52
CA LEU A 28 -19.32 8.00 -1.86
C LEU A 28 -19.00 7.06 -0.69
N PRO A 29 -19.59 5.85 -0.65
CA PRO A 29 -19.26 4.83 0.35
C PRO A 29 -17.77 4.52 0.38
N ASP A 30 -17.23 4.24 1.57
CA ASP A 30 -15.86 3.77 1.73
C ASP A 30 -15.71 2.36 1.11
N LEU A 31 -15.00 2.27 -0.02
CA LEU A 31 -14.78 1.03 -0.76
C LEU A 31 -13.40 0.43 -0.50
N ARG A 32 -12.70 0.87 0.56
CA ARG A 32 -11.32 0.42 0.85
C ARG A 32 -11.21 -1.09 0.99
N TRP A 33 -12.15 -1.73 1.66
CA TRP A 33 -12.15 -3.19 1.84
C TRP A 33 -12.34 -3.96 0.52
N PRO A 34 -13.36 -3.65 -0.30
CA PRO A 34 -13.46 -4.18 -1.66
C PRO A 34 -12.21 -3.93 -2.52
N LEU A 35 -11.66 -2.71 -2.48
CA LEU A 35 -10.47 -2.35 -3.25
C LEU A 35 -9.22 -3.09 -2.78
N ALA A 36 -9.08 -3.33 -1.47
CA ALA A 36 -8.01 -4.14 -0.90
C ALA A 36 -8.13 -5.61 -1.34
N ALA A 37 -9.33 -6.18 -1.34
CA ALA A 37 -9.56 -7.53 -1.86
C ALA A 37 -9.24 -7.60 -3.36
N LEU A 38 -9.65 -6.60 -4.13
CA LEU A 38 -9.34 -6.51 -5.56
C LEU A 38 -7.83 -6.33 -5.82
N LEU A 39 -7.12 -5.61 -4.95
CA LEU A 39 -5.66 -5.51 -4.99
C LEU A 39 -4.99 -6.86 -4.82
N ILE A 40 -5.43 -7.65 -3.84
CA ILE A 40 -4.92 -9.01 -3.64
C ILE A 40 -5.22 -9.88 -4.87
N ALA A 41 -6.44 -9.78 -5.45
CA ALA A 41 -6.82 -10.55 -6.62
C ALA A 41 -6.01 -10.17 -7.87
N VAL A 42 -5.84 -8.88 -8.15
CA VAL A 42 -5.11 -8.37 -9.32
C VAL A 42 -3.61 -8.63 -9.22
N THR A 43 -3.05 -8.52 -8.01
CA THR A 43 -1.63 -8.80 -7.75
C THR A 43 -1.38 -10.28 -7.42
N GLY A 44 -2.43 -11.10 -7.40
CA GLY A 44 -2.36 -12.55 -7.22
C GLY A 44 -1.45 -13.18 -8.28
N GLY A 45 -0.39 -13.87 -7.82
CA GLY A 45 0.61 -14.47 -8.71
C GLY A 45 1.69 -13.50 -9.22
N THR A 46 1.57 -12.19 -8.96
CA THR A 46 2.65 -11.23 -9.19
C THR A 46 3.67 -11.34 -8.07
N SER A 47 4.95 -11.40 -8.40
CA SER A 47 6.01 -11.42 -7.39
C SER A 47 7.14 -10.46 -7.73
N VAL A 48 7.67 -9.83 -6.70
CA VAL A 48 8.89 -9.03 -6.74
C VAL A 48 10.07 -9.95 -6.45
N ARG A 49 11.04 -9.99 -7.34
CA ARG A 49 12.38 -10.57 -7.08
C ARG A 49 13.36 -9.47 -6.77
N PHE A 50 14.06 -9.61 -5.65
CA PHE A 50 15.14 -8.71 -5.25
C PHE A 50 16.32 -9.50 -4.71
N SER A 51 17.50 -8.91 -4.71
CA SER A 51 18.72 -9.56 -4.23
C SER A 51 19.32 -8.72 -3.12
N VAL A 52 19.67 -9.35 -2.02
CA VAL A 52 20.36 -8.72 -0.88
C VAL A 52 21.69 -9.44 -0.72
N GLY A 53 22.78 -8.77 -1.10
CA GLY A 53 24.09 -9.39 -1.24
C GLY A 53 24.06 -10.54 -2.24
N LYS A 54 24.43 -11.75 -1.80
CA LYS A 54 24.44 -12.97 -2.63
C LYS A 54 23.10 -13.71 -2.66
N ALA A 55 22.17 -13.39 -1.77
CA ALA A 55 20.90 -14.10 -1.64
C ALA A 55 19.82 -13.48 -2.54
N ARG A 56 19.08 -14.34 -3.26
CA ARG A 56 17.94 -13.95 -4.10
C ARG A 56 16.65 -14.24 -3.35
N TYR A 57 15.86 -13.19 -3.12
CA TYR A 57 14.57 -13.26 -2.45
C TYR A 57 13.43 -13.01 -3.42
N ARG A 58 12.28 -13.62 -3.13
CA ARG A 58 11.04 -13.44 -3.88
C ARG A 58 9.89 -13.20 -2.91
N MET A 59 9.09 -12.18 -3.18
CA MET A 59 7.95 -11.82 -2.35
C MET A 59 6.72 -11.51 -3.21
N PRO A 60 5.51 -11.96 -2.82
CA PRO A 60 4.27 -11.52 -3.48
C PRO A 60 4.11 -10.00 -3.39
N LEU A 61 3.73 -9.35 -4.49
CA LEU A 61 3.63 -7.88 -4.53
C LEU A 61 2.59 -7.34 -3.53
N ALA A 62 1.43 -8.01 -3.42
CA ALA A 62 0.40 -7.67 -2.44
C ALA A 62 0.95 -7.70 -1.01
N LEU A 63 1.76 -8.72 -0.70
CA LEU A 63 2.35 -8.87 0.63
C LEU A 63 3.33 -7.73 0.91
N SER A 64 4.08 -7.26 -0.08
CA SER A 64 4.97 -6.10 0.09
C SER A 64 4.18 -4.85 0.47
N PHE A 65 3.05 -4.56 -0.18
CA PHE A 65 2.21 -3.42 0.17
C PHE A 65 1.59 -3.56 1.57
N ALA A 66 1.11 -4.76 1.91
CA ALA A 66 0.56 -5.03 3.23
C ALA A 66 1.63 -4.87 4.33
N LEU A 67 2.85 -5.39 4.14
CA LEU A 67 3.92 -5.21 5.11
C LEU A 67 4.35 -3.74 5.28
N ILE A 68 4.45 -2.99 4.18
CA ILE A 68 4.78 -1.56 4.26
C ILE A 68 3.70 -0.82 5.06
N GLY A 69 2.42 -1.01 4.72
CA GLY A 69 1.30 -0.43 5.46
C GLY A 69 1.31 -0.84 6.93
N PHE A 70 1.65 -2.09 7.22
CA PHE A 70 1.73 -2.63 8.58
C PHE A 70 2.84 -1.97 9.40
N PHE A 71 4.04 -1.82 8.85
CA PHE A 71 5.15 -1.17 9.54
C PHE A 71 4.92 0.34 9.71
N LEU A 72 4.27 1.01 8.76
CA LEU A 72 3.83 2.40 8.92
C LEU A 72 2.83 2.51 10.09
N TRP A 73 1.87 1.60 10.15
CA TRP A 73 0.90 1.55 11.24
C TRP A 73 1.53 1.25 12.58
N LEU A 74 2.47 0.30 12.63
CA LEU A 74 3.19 -0.03 13.86
C LEU A 74 4.04 1.16 14.33
N ALA A 75 4.76 1.81 13.40
CA ALA A 75 5.55 3.00 13.70
C ALA A 75 4.67 4.13 14.25
N GLU A 76 3.49 4.36 13.68
CA GLU A 76 2.53 5.35 14.17
C GLU A 76 2.04 5.01 15.58
N ASN A 77 1.67 3.75 15.84
CA ASN A 77 1.21 3.34 17.16
C ASN A 77 2.31 3.48 18.22
N ILE A 78 3.56 3.12 17.87
CA ILE A 78 4.72 3.29 18.76
C ILE A 78 4.99 4.79 19.01
N ALA A 79 4.97 5.63 17.98
CA ALA A 79 5.17 7.07 18.12
C ALA A 79 4.08 7.72 19.01
N THR A 80 2.83 7.27 18.85
CA THR A 80 1.70 7.71 19.67
C THR A 80 1.82 7.22 21.11
N TYR A 81 2.28 5.98 21.31
CA TYR A 81 2.50 5.38 22.63
C TYR A 81 3.65 6.07 23.40
N LEU A 82 4.75 6.39 22.71
CA LEU A 82 5.91 7.08 23.28
C LEU A 82 5.68 8.59 23.47
N GLY A 83 4.55 9.13 23.02
CA GLY A 83 4.21 10.54 23.18
C GLY A 83 5.04 11.48 22.32
N ALA A 84 5.62 11.00 21.21
CA ALA A 84 6.36 11.85 20.26
C ALA A 84 5.47 12.98 19.70
N TRP A 85 4.18 12.71 19.55
CA TRP A 85 3.10 13.67 19.30
C TRP A 85 1.78 13.07 19.79
N ARG A 86 1.00 13.82 20.56
CA ARG A 86 -0.30 13.38 21.09
C ARG A 86 -1.42 14.09 20.34
N TYR A 87 -2.39 13.31 19.87
CA TYR A 87 -3.62 13.88 19.36
C TYR A 87 -4.44 14.48 20.52
N PRO A 88 -5.05 15.67 20.36
CA PRO A 88 -5.82 16.34 21.43
C PRO A 88 -6.96 15.49 22.02
N HIS A 89 -7.46 14.51 21.27
CA HIS A 89 -8.52 13.60 21.69
C HIS A 89 -8.05 12.42 22.55
N GLN A 90 -6.73 12.22 22.73
CA GLN A 90 -6.17 11.18 23.62
C GLN A 90 -5.96 11.67 25.08
N LEU A 91 -6.78 12.62 25.54
CA LEU A 91 -6.72 13.12 26.92
C LEU A 91 -7.26 12.11 27.95
N HIS A 92 -8.03 11.09 27.54
CA HIS A 92 -8.70 10.14 28.42
C HIS A 92 -8.19 8.68 28.34
N GLY A 93 -7.09 8.42 27.63
CA GLY A 93 -6.48 7.09 27.53
C GLY A 93 -5.85 6.79 26.17
N TRP A 94 -4.88 5.87 26.13
CA TRP A 94 -4.31 5.38 24.86
C TRP A 94 -5.33 4.48 24.16
N GLN A 95 -5.67 4.81 22.92
CA GLN A 95 -6.45 3.96 22.03
C GLN A 95 -5.58 3.58 20.83
N PRO A 96 -5.54 2.29 20.44
CA PRO A 96 -4.82 1.87 19.26
C PRO A 96 -5.38 2.58 18.02
N VAL A 97 -4.50 2.98 17.12
CA VAL A 97 -4.87 3.67 15.89
C VAL A 97 -5.73 2.73 15.04
N ALA A 98 -6.91 3.21 14.61
CA ALA A 98 -7.89 2.41 13.86
C ALA A 98 -7.27 1.63 12.68
N LEU A 99 -7.70 0.39 12.50
CA LEU A 99 -7.24 -0.52 11.44
C LEU A 99 -7.53 0.02 10.02
N GLU A 100 -8.47 0.96 9.91
CA GLU A 100 -8.79 1.69 8.68
C GLU A 100 -7.60 2.53 8.18
N LYS A 101 -6.75 3.05 9.09
CA LYS A 101 -5.51 3.74 8.70
C LYS A 101 -4.51 2.79 8.05
N PHE A 102 -4.40 1.57 8.57
CA PHE A 102 -3.56 0.52 7.99
C PHE A 102 -3.96 0.21 6.54
N GLY A 103 -5.25 -0.07 6.30
CA GLY A 103 -5.76 -0.34 4.95
C GLY A 103 -5.51 0.84 4.01
N SER A 104 -5.67 2.06 4.52
CA SER A 104 -5.43 3.28 3.74
C SER A 104 -3.97 3.41 3.30
N TRP A 105 -3.01 3.18 4.19
CA TRP A 105 -1.59 3.25 3.82
C TRP A 105 -1.16 2.17 2.85
N ALA A 106 -1.64 0.93 3.03
CA ALA A 106 -1.35 -0.15 2.09
C ALA A 106 -1.85 0.18 0.67
N LEU A 107 -3.06 0.73 0.55
CA LEU A 107 -3.63 1.19 -0.71
C LEU A 107 -2.86 2.37 -1.31
N LEU A 108 -2.48 3.37 -0.51
CA LEU A 108 -1.73 4.54 -0.98
C LEU A 108 -0.35 4.16 -1.53
N ILE A 109 0.37 3.28 -0.84
CA ILE A 109 1.67 2.77 -1.31
C ILE A 109 1.53 2.00 -2.63
N SER A 110 0.43 1.26 -2.81
CA SER A 110 0.16 0.56 -4.07
C SER A 110 -0.01 1.55 -5.25
N VAL A 111 -0.67 2.68 -5.03
CA VAL A 111 -0.85 3.73 -6.03
C VAL A 111 0.51 4.36 -6.38
N THR A 112 1.31 4.73 -5.38
CA THR A 112 2.65 5.28 -5.59
C THR A 112 3.54 4.30 -6.37
N PHE A 113 3.53 3.02 -6.00
CA PHE A 113 4.29 2.00 -6.70
C PHE A 113 3.89 1.91 -8.18
N VAL A 114 2.60 1.91 -8.48
CA VAL A 114 2.09 1.82 -9.85
C VAL A 114 2.50 3.03 -10.68
N ILE A 115 2.44 4.24 -10.12
CA ILE A 115 2.91 5.46 -10.79
C ILE A 115 4.40 5.36 -11.14
N VAL A 116 5.24 4.94 -10.17
CA VAL A 116 6.68 4.77 -10.41
C VAL A 116 6.97 3.64 -11.39
N ALA A 117 6.20 2.55 -11.35
CA ALA A 117 6.35 1.43 -12.28
C ALA A 117 5.96 1.83 -13.72
N ALA A 118 4.88 2.60 -13.88
CA ALA A 118 4.44 3.12 -15.19
C ALA A 118 5.50 4.05 -15.80
N THR A 119 6.02 5.01 -15.02
CA THR A 119 7.05 5.95 -15.49
C THR A 119 8.40 5.29 -15.80
N ARG A 120 8.75 4.19 -15.13
CA ARG A 120 9.95 3.41 -15.45
C ARG A 120 9.76 2.47 -16.65
N GLY A 121 8.55 1.95 -16.86
CA GLY A 121 8.22 1.13 -18.03
C GLY A 121 8.27 1.89 -19.35
N GLU A 122 8.04 3.20 -19.31
CA GLU A 122 8.21 4.10 -20.48
C GLU A 122 9.69 4.37 -20.82
N ARG A 123 10.63 4.15 -19.89
CA ARG A 123 12.07 4.31 -20.11
C ARG A 123 12.75 3.01 -20.58
N SER A 124 12.16 2.29 -21.53
CA SER A 124 12.97 1.39 -22.35
C SER A 124 13.75 2.23 -23.36
N PRO A 125 15.09 2.32 -23.27
CA PRO A 125 15.90 3.01 -24.26
C PRO A 125 15.78 2.26 -25.59
N GLY A 126 15.56 3.02 -26.68
CA GLY A 126 15.79 2.54 -28.04
C GLY A 126 17.27 2.32 -28.31
#